data_AF-A0AAX6FM97-F1
#
_entry.id   AF-A0AAX6FM97-F1
#
_cell.length_a   1.000
_cell.length_b   1.000
_cell.length_c   1.000
_cell.angle_alpha   90.00
_cell.angle_beta   90.00
_cell.angle_gamma   90.00
#
_symmetry.space_group_name_H-M   'P 1'
#
loop_
_entity.id
_entity.type
_entity.pdbx_description
1 polymer ?
#
loop_
_entity_poly.entity_id
_entity_poly.type
_entity_poly.pdbx_seq_one_letter_code
_entity_poly.pdbx_strand_id
1 'polypeptide(L)'
;MGISNSPSHTHKFFLLTNYILLGAATSCIFLTLSLRLIPSVIGFLVILLHLFTILSSVFASSRPPSSSSQGSAKWHVAHMAATVLAAIVHGAVALLVLTRTAEFLWFLQSYVRVEDGVLIMRMVGVLGVVIFCLEWVVLVLAFVMRFYVYVEGGNTAKVQLGEEEVAKDWPWPFQV
;
A
#
# COMPACT_ATOMS: atom_id res chain seq x y z
N MET A 1 27.06 21.15 -6.53
CA MET A 1 25.90 21.08 -7.44
C MET A 1 26.14 19.94 -8.42
N GLY A 2 25.66 18.74 -8.09
CA GLY A 2 25.87 17.52 -8.87
C GLY A 2 24.52 16.92 -9.26
N ILE A 3 24.26 16.88 -10.56
CA ILE A 3 23.04 16.37 -11.19
C ILE A 3 23.19 14.85 -11.39
N SER A 4 22.24 14.07 -10.89
CA SER A 4 21.66 12.97 -11.67
C SER A 4 20.24 12.68 -11.18
N ASN A 5 19.31 13.46 -11.72
CA ASN A 5 17.89 13.13 -11.75
C ASN A 5 17.70 11.84 -12.57
N SER A 6 17.55 10.71 -11.88
CA SER A 6 16.68 9.66 -12.39
C SER A 6 15.83 9.16 -11.23
N PRO A 7 14.49 9.36 -11.24
CA PRO A 7 13.65 8.59 -10.36
C PRO A 7 13.89 7.13 -10.76
N SER A 8 14.42 6.32 -9.85
CA SER A 8 14.67 4.90 -10.10
C SER A 8 13.41 4.29 -10.73
N HIS A 9 13.57 3.46 -11.75
CA HIS A 9 12.44 2.87 -12.48
C HIS A 9 11.43 2.21 -11.51
N THR A 10 11.95 1.67 -10.40
CA THR A 10 11.22 1.13 -9.24
C THR A 10 10.31 2.15 -8.56
N HIS A 11 10.76 3.39 -8.33
CA HIS A 11 9.94 4.44 -7.71
C HIS A 11 8.77 4.87 -8.62
N LYS A 12 9.00 5.00 -9.94
CA LYS A 12 7.94 5.30 -10.90
C LYS A 12 6.90 4.18 -10.96
N PHE A 13 7.37 2.93 -10.96
CA PHE A 13 6.51 1.75 -10.94
C PHE A 13 5.69 1.66 -9.63
N PHE A 14 6.30 2.04 -8.50
CA PHE A 14 5.62 2.11 -7.20
C PHE A 14 4.50 3.13 -7.18
N LEU A 15 4.76 4.34 -7.66
CA LEU A 15 3.74 5.37 -7.78
C LEU A 15 2.61 4.93 -8.73
N LEU A 16 2.95 4.39 -9.90
CA LEU A 16 1.96 3.91 -10.87
C LEU A 16 1.04 2.85 -10.24
N THR A 17 1.62 1.85 -9.55
CA THR A 17 0.84 0.79 -8.89
C THR A 17 -0.05 1.37 -7.80
N ASN A 18 0.43 2.33 -7.00
CA ASN A 18 -0.37 3.02 -5.98
C ASN A 18 -1.53 3.82 -6.60
N TYR A 19 -1.32 4.51 -7.72
CA TYR A 19 -2.41 5.22 -8.40
C TYR A 19 -3.46 4.28 -8.98
N ILE A 20 -3.05 3.14 -9.55
CA ILE A 20 -3.98 2.12 -10.05
C ILE A 20 -4.78 1.53 -8.87
N LEU A 21 -4.12 1.23 -7.75
CA LEU A 21 -4.75 0.76 -6.52
C LEU A 21 -5.79 1.76 -6.02
N LEU A 22 -5.45 3.05 -5.99
CA LEU A 22 -6.34 4.15 -5.59
C LEU A 22 -7.57 4.25 -6.52
N GLY A 23 -7.35 4.15 -7.84
CA GLY A 23 -8.44 4.15 -8.83
C GLY A 23 -9.36 2.93 -8.71
N ALA A 24 -8.79 1.75 -8.48
CA ALA A 24 -9.56 0.52 -8.28
C ALA A 24 -10.39 0.58 -6.99
N ALA A 25 -9.80 1.02 -5.87
CA ALA A 25 -10.49 1.16 -4.59
C ALA A 25 -11.63 2.19 -4.65
N THR A 26 -11.40 3.35 -5.26
CA THR A 26 -12.44 4.38 -5.43
C THR A 26 -13.58 3.92 -6.33
N SER A 27 -13.27 3.20 -7.42
CA SER A 27 -14.29 2.58 -8.29
C SER A 27 -15.10 1.52 -7.54
N CYS A 28 -14.46 0.74 -6.66
CA CYS A 28 -15.12 -0.26 -5.83
C CYS A 28 -16.09 0.38 -4.82
N ILE A 29 -15.70 1.51 -4.22
CA ILE A 29 -16.59 2.31 -3.35
C ILE A 29 -17.79 2.82 -4.15
N PHE A 30 -17.57 3.37 -5.35
CA PHE A 30 -18.67 3.88 -6.19
C PHE A 30 -19.64 2.77 -6.61
N LEU A 31 -19.14 1.59 -7.00
CA LEU A 31 -19.97 0.44 -7.32
C LEU A 31 -20.75 -0.05 -6.08
N THR A 32 -20.10 -0.09 -4.92
CA THR A 32 -20.73 -0.44 -3.64
C THR A 32 -21.85 0.55 -3.31
N LEU A 33 -21.61 1.86 -3.42
CA LEU A 33 -22.64 2.89 -3.20
C LEU A 33 -23.78 2.82 -4.24
N SER A 34 -23.49 2.41 -5.47
CA SER A 34 -24.48 2.24 -6.54
C SER A 34 -25.53 1.17 -6.22
N LEU A 35 -25.23 0.24 -5.30
CA LEU A 35 -26.20 -0.73 -4.78
C LEU A 35 -27.25 -0.11 -3.82
N ARG A 36 -27.17 1.21 -3.55
CA ARG A 36 -28.03 1.96 -2.62
C ARG A 36 -28.23 1.19 -1.31
N LEU A 37 -27.13 1.05 -0.57
CA LEU A 37 -27.17 0.48 0.78
C LEU A 37 -28.10 1.33 1.66
N ILE A 38 -29.22 0.76 2.09
CA ILE A 38 -29.84 1.05 3.40
C ILE A 38 -28.75 0.78 4.46
N PRO A 39 -28.74 1.36 5.68
CA PRO A 39 -27.62 1.22 6.64
C PRO A 39 -27.40 -0.24 7.07
N SER A 40 -26.75 -1.03 6.22
CA SER A 40 -26.29 -2.38 6.47
C SER A 40 -24.88 -2.27 7.03
N VAL A 41 -24.69 -2.82 8.22
CA VAL A 41 -23.41 -2.82 8.94
C VAL A 41 -22.32 -3.47 8.10
N ILE A 42 -22.65 -4.53 7.36
CA ILE A 42 -21.71 -5.25 6.49
C ILE A 42 -21.23 -4.35 5.35
N GLY A 43 -22.16 -3.62 4.72
CA GLY A 43 -21.81 -2.68 3.66
C GLY A 43 -20.96 -1.52 4.16
N PHE A 44 -21.22 -1.01 5.38
CA PHE A 44 -20.39 -0.02 6.03
C PHE A 44 -18.96 -0.55 6.31
N LEU A 45 -18.82 -1.78 6.79
CA LEU A 45 -17.51 -2.41 7.00
C LEU A 45 -16.72 -2.59 5.69
N VAL A 46 -17.38 -2.94 4.58
CA VAL A 46 -16.76 -3.03 3.25
C VAL A 46 -16.26 -1.66 2.79
N ILE A 47 -17.05 -0.60 2.99
CA ILE A 47 -16.64 0.78 2.66
C ILE A 47 -15.44 1.20 3.53
N LEU A 48 -15.44 0.91 4.83
CA LEU A 48 -14.31 1.18 5.71
C LEU A 48 -13.04 0.45 5.28
N LEU A 49 -13.16 -0.79 4.80
CA LEU A 49 -12.04 -1.57 4.30
C LEU A 49 -11.40 -0.91 3.05
N HIS A 50 -12.23 -0.44 2.12
CA HIS A 50 -11.74 0.32 0.96
C HIS A 50 -11.13 1.67 1.37
N LEU A 51 -11.71 2.36 2.35
CA LEU A 51 -11.16 3.61 2.88
C LEU A 51 -9.78 3.39 3.52
N PHE A 52 -9.60 2.29 4.25
CA PHE A 52 -8.31 1.90 4.81
C PHE A 52 -7.26 1.65 3.72
N THR A 53 -7.66 1.03 2.60
CA THR A 53 -6.80 0.81 1.42
C THR A 53 -6.34 2.14 0.82
N ILE A 54 -7.26 3.08 0.66
CA ILE A 54 -6.98 4.44 0.16
C ILE A 54 -6.01 5.18 1.09
N LEU A 55 -6.29 5.17 2.40
CA LEU A 55 -5.42 5.81 3.39
C LEU A 55 -4.02 5.21 3.36
N SER A 56 -3.91 3.88 3.30
CA SER A 56 -2.62 3.18 3.21
C SER A 56 -1.83 3.59 1.97
N SER A 57 -2.50 3.73 0.82
CA SER A 57 -1.90 4.18 -0.45
C SER A 57 -1.40 5.64 -0.39
N VAL A 58 -2.19 6.53 0.23
CA VAL A 58 -1.81 7.94 0.44
C VAL A 58 -0.62 8.05 1.38
N PHE A 59 -0.61 7.30 2.49
CA PHE A 59 0.53 7.26 3.42
C PHE A 59 1.79 6.69 2.76
N ALA A 60 1.65 5.68 1.90
CA ALA A 60 2.75 5.10 1.16
C ALA A 60 3.36 6.07 0.14
N SER A 61 2.53 6.92 -0.48
CA SER A 61 2.96 7.90 -1.49
C SER A 61 3.53 9.19 -0.90
N SER A 62 3.12 9.57 0.31
CA SER A 62 3.53 10.82 0.98
C SER A 62 4.79 10.68 1.84
N ARG A 63 5.26 9.45 2.12
CA ARG A 63 6.39 9.22 3.01
C ARG A 63 7.72 9.18 2.26
N PRO A 64 8.68 10.09 2.53
CA PRO A 64 10.00 10.02 1.93
C PRO A 64 10.81 8.85 2.49
N PRO A 65 11.60 8.14 1.66
CA PRO A 65 12.30 6.90 2.00
C PRO A 65 13.32 7.03 3.16
N SER A 66 13.72 8.25 3.49
CA SER A 66 14.74 8.59 4.50
C SER A 66 14.19 9.00 5.87
N SER A 67 12.86 9.07 6.05
CA SER A 67 12.24 9.53 7.31
C SER A 67 11.87 8.38 8.26
N SER A 68 12.84 7.58 8.67
CA SER A 68 12.69 6.70 9.83
C SER A 68 13.44 7.30 11.02
N SER A 69 12.79 8.18 11.78
CA SER A 69 13.29 8.53 13.12
C SER A 69 13.28 7.27 13.99
N GLN A 70 14.40 7.01 14.68
CA GLN A 70 14.69 5.78 15.45
C GLN A 70 13.65 5.45 16.54
N GLY A 71 12.76 6.38 16.92
CA GLY A 71 11.67 6.15 17.87
C GLY A 71 10.42 5.44 17.30
N SER A 72 10.34 5.20 15.98
CA SER A 72 9.10 4.75 15.29
C SER A 72 9.07 3.29 14.81
N ALA A 73 10.09 2.48 15.11
CA ALA A 73 10.18 1.10 14.60
C ALA A 73 8.98 0.22 14.97
N LYS A 74 8.46 0.33 16.20
CA LYS A 74 7.28 -0.44 16.67
C LYS A 74 6.01 -0.04 15.91
N TRP A 75 5.81 1.25 15.67
CA TRP A 75 4.68 1.77 14.90
C TRP A 75 4.75 1.38 13.43
N HIS A 76 5.95 1.33 12.86
CA HIS A 76 6.15 0.85 11.49
C HIS A 76 5.83 -0.64 11.38
N VAL A 77 6.29 -1.47 12.31
CA VAL A 77 5.97 -2.91 12.32
C VAL A 77 4.46 -3.12 12.49
N ALA A 78 3.83 -2.37 13.39
CA ALA A 78 2.38 -2.42 13.58
C ALA A 78 1.61 -1.99 12.32
N HIS A 79 2.04 -0.92 11.64
CA HIS A 79 1.44 -0.48 10.37
C HIS A 79 1.60 -1.53 9.25
N MET A 80 2.78 -2.15 9.15
CA MET A 80 3.00 -3.23 8.18
C MET A 80 2.14 -4.46 8.49
N ALA A 81 2.04 -4.87 9.76
CA ALA A 81 1.18 -5.96 10.16
C ALA A 81 -0.30 -5.65 9.90
N ALA A 82 -0.75 -4.43 10.21
CA ALA A 82 -2.11 -3.98 9.97
C ALA A 82 -2.46 -3.96 8.47
N THR A 83 -1.54 -3.49 7.63
CA THR A 83 -1.75 -3.46 6.16
C THR A 83 -1.78 -4.86 5.55
N VAL A 84 -0.93 -5.79 6.01
CA VAL A 84 -0.99 -7.20 5.58
C VAL A 84 -2.29 -7.87 6.04
N LEU A 85 -2.70 -7.67 7.29
CA LEU A 85 -3.97 -8.21 7.79
C LEU A 85 -5.17 -7.63 7.03
N ALA A 86 -5.16 -6.32 6.76
CA ALA A 86 -6.19 -5.67 5.95
C ALA A 86 -6.23 -6.26 4.53
N ALA A 87 -5.09 -6.50 3.89
CA ALA A 87 -5.03 -7.13 2.57
C ALA A 87 -5.60 -8.55 2.59
N ILE A 88 -5.28 -9.37 3.60
CA ILE A 88 -5.86 -10.72 3.74
C ILE A 88 -7.39 -10.64 3.88
N VAL A 89 -7.88 -9.74 4.74
CA VAL A 89 -9.33 -9.52 4.91
C VAL A 89 -9.97 -9.04 3.60
N HIS A 90 -9.30 -8.17 2.85
CA HIS A 90 -9.75 -7.70 1.53
C HIS A 90 -9.91 -8.84 0.54
N GLY A 91 -8.88 -9.69 0.41
CA GLY A 91 -8.92 -10.87 -0.45
C GLY A 91 -10.02 -11.85 -0.05
N ALA A 92 -10.17 -12.11 1.26
CA ALA A 92 -11.22 -12.99 1.77
C ALA A 92 -12.63 -12.44 1.45
N VAL A 93 -12.87 -11.15 1.69
CA VAL A 93 -14.14 -10.50 1.35
C VAL A 93 -14.39 -10.52 -0.15
N ALA A 94 -13.39 -10.25 -0.98
CA ALA A 94 -13.52 -10.29 -2.43
C ALA A 94 -13.91 -11.69 -2.94
N LEU A 95 -13.28 -12.74 -2.41
CA LEU A 95 -13.62 -14.13 -2.73
C LEU A 95 -15.02 -14.50 -2.24
N LEU A 96 -15.42 -14.07 -1.04
CA LEU A 96 -16.78 -14.29 -0.52
C LEU A 96 -17.83 -13.61 -1.39
N VAL A 97 -17.59 -12.36 -1.81
CA VAL A 97 -18.46 -11.61 -2.73
C VAL A 97 -18.58 -12.31 -4.08
N LEU A 98 -17.49 -12.88 -4.59
CA LEU A 98 -17.46 -13.53 -5.90
C LEU A 98 -18.07 -14.94 -5.89
N THR A 99 -17.90 -15.68 -4.79
CA THR A 99 -18.40 -17.07 -4.64
C THR A 99 -19.82 -17.15 -4.09
N ARG A 100 -20.23 -16.20 -3.24
CA ARG A 100 -21.53 -16.15 -2.57
C ARG A 100 -22.29 -14.87 -2.88
N THR A 101 -22.21 -14.39 -4.13
CA THR A 101 -22.78 -13.10 -4.57
C THR A 101 -24.25 -12.91 -4.18
N ALA A 102 -25.09 -13.93 -4.38
CA ALA A 102 -26.51 -13.86 -4.11
C ALA A 102 -26.82 -13.72 -2.60
N GLU A 103 -26.10 -14.45 -1.75
CA GLU A 103 -26.28 -14.35 -0.30
C GLU A 103 -25.68 -13.04 0.24
N PHE A 104 -24.58 -12.58 -0.32
CA PHE A 104 -23.96 -11.31 0.07
C PHE A 104 -24.85 -10.11 -0.26
N LEU A 105 -25.56 -10.16 -1.40
CA LEU A 105 -26.58 -9.16 -1.76
C LEU A 105 -27.75 -9.12 -0.78
N TRP A 106 -28.17 -10.28 -0.30
CA TRP A 106 -29.20 -10.38 0.74
C TRP A 106 -28.75 -9.68 2.03
N PHE A 107 -27.52 -9.91 2.47
CA PHE A 107 -26.94 -9.23 3.64
C PHE A 107 -26.75 -7.71 3.45
N LEU A 108 -26.52 -7.26 2.22
CA LEU A 108 -26.40 -5.83 1.89
C LEU A 108 -27.75 -5.10 1.84
N GLN A 109 -28.89 -5.80 1.86
CA GLN A 109 -30.23 -5.22 1.71
C GLN A 109 -30.34 -4.24 0.53
N SER A 110 -29.85 -4.64 -0.65
CA SER A 110 -29.85 -3.73 -1.82
C SER A 110 -31.26 -3.47 -2.36
N TYR A 111 -31.58 -2.22 -2.72
CA TYR A 111 -32.87 -1.82 -3.32
C TYR A 111 -32.92 -2.00 -4.85
N VAL A 112 -31.81 -2.37 -5.48
CA VAL A 112 -31.71 -2.63 -6.93
C VAL A 112 -32.35 -3.98 -7.27
N ARG A 113 -32.96 -4.10 -8.45
CA ARG A 113 -33.48 -5.39 -8.96
C ARG A 113 -32.40 -6.46 -8.82
N VAL A 114 -32.78 -7.64 -8.34
CA VAL A 114 -31.85 -8.72 -7.97
C VAL A 114 -30.93 -9.06 -9.14
N GLU A 115 -31.44 -8.98 -10.37
CA GLU A 115 -30.70 -9.26 -11.60
C GLU A 115 -29.54 -8.27 -11.82
N ASP A 116 -29.78 -6.97 -11.65
CA ASP A 116 -28.77 -5.92 -11.84
C ASP A 116 -27.79 -5.86 -10.66
N GLY A 117 -28.26 -6.13 -9.44
CA GLY A 117 -27.43 -6.18 -8.24
C GLY A 117 -26.37 -7.28 -8.30
N VAL A 118 -26.72 -8.46 -8.85
CA VAL A 118 -25.77 -9.57 -9.02
C VAL A 118 -24.62 -9.20 -9.95
N LEU A 119 -24.89 -8.47 -11.03
CA LEU A 119 -23.85 -8.03 -11.95
C LEU A 119 -22.89 -7.03 -11.27
N ILE A 120 -23.43 -6.00 -10.60
CA ILE A 120 -22.63 -5.00 -9.89
C ILE A 120 -21.79 -5.67 -8.81
N MET A 121 -22.38 -6.61 -8.05
CA MET A 121 -21.70 -7.32 -6.98
C MET A 121 -20.58 -8.24 -7.50
N ARG A 122 -20.75 -8.87 -8.67
CA ARG A 122 -19.66 -9.61 -9.34
C ARG A 122 -18.53 -8.68 -9.78
N MET A 123 -18.86 -7.51 -10.34
CA MET A 123 -17.84 -6.52 -10.69
C MET A 123 -17.07 -6.05 -9.45
N VAL A 124 -17.76 -5.79 -8.33
CA VAL A 124 -17.13 -5.47 -7.03
C VAL A 124 -16.21 -6.60 -6.57
N GLY A 125 -16.64 -7.86 -6.65
CA GLY A 125 -15.82 -9.02 -6.29
C GLY A 125 -14.56 -9.13 -7.15
N VAL A 126 -14.69 -8.99 -8.48
CA VAL A 126 -13.55 -9.02 -9.41
C VAL A 126 -12.58 -7.87 -9.13
N LEU A 127 -13.11 -6.66 -8.92
CA LEU A 127 -12.29 -5.50 -8.60
C LEU A 127 -11.59 -5.65 -7.25
N GLY A 128 -12.25 -6.27 -6.27
CA GLY A 128 -11.66 -6.63 -4.98
C GLY A 128 -10.48 -7.61 -5.12
N VAL A 129 -10.57 -8.60 -6.01
CA VAL A 129 -9.43 -9.50 -6.31
C VAL A 129 -8.28 -8.73 -6.95
N VAL A 130 -8.56 -7.81 -7.87
CA VAL A 130 -7.53 -6.95 -8.47
C VAL A 130 -6.86 -6.08 -7.41
N ILE A 131 -7.65 -5.46 -6.51
CA ILE A 131 -7.13 -4.65 -5.41
C ILE A 131 -6.23 -5.49 -4.51
N PHE A 132 -6.68 -6.69 -4.10
CA PHE A 132 -5.89 -7.63 -3.32
C PHE A 132 -4.53 -7.92 -3.98
N CYS A 133 -4.51 -8.26 -5.27
CA CYS A 133 -3.26 -8.49 -6.00
C CYS A 133 -2.36 -7.25 -6.00
N LEU A 134 -2.93 -6.06 -6.22
CA LEU A 134 -2.17 -4.80 -6.21
C LEU A 134 -1.62 -4.45 -4.82
N GLU A 135 -2.36 -4.73 -3.73
CA GLU A 135 -1.89 -4.55 -2.35
C GLU A 135 -0.62 -5.36 -2.09
N TRP A 136 -0.60 -6.64 -2.50
CA TRP A 136 0.60 -7.48 -2.39
C TRP A 136 1.76 -6.95 -3.22
N VAL A 137 1.51 -6.50 -4.45
CA VAL A 137 2.55 -5.90 -5.30
C VAL A 137 3.14 -4.65 -4.64
N VAL A 138 2.29 -3.75 -4.11
CA VAL A 138 2.75 -2.53 -3.41
C VAL A 138 3.57 -2.87 -2.16
N LEU A 139 3.13 -3.87 -1.37
CA LEU A 139 3.86 -4.32 -0.17
C LEU A 139 5.24 -4.87 -0.51
N VAL A 140 5.33 -5.73 -1.54
CA VAL A 140 6.61 -6.28 -2.02
C VAL A 140 7.51 -5.16 -2.53
N LEU A 141 6.96 -4.22 -3.30
CA LEU A 141 7.75 -3.14 -3.89
C LEU A 141 8.24 -2.15 -2.82
N ALA A 142 7.42 -1.87 -1.81
CA ALA A 142 7.82 -1.10 -0.63
C ALA A 142 8.94 -1.81 0.15
N PHE A 143 8.83 -3.13 0.33
CA PHE A 143 9.87 -3.94 0.96
C PHE A 143 11.18 -3.91 0.17
N VAL A 144 11.12 -4.09 -1.15
CA VAL A 144 12.30 -4.06 -2.04
C VAL A 144 12.97 -2.69 -1.99
N MET A 145 12.22 -1.59 -2.10
CA MET A 145 12.77 -0.23 -1.98
C MET A 145 13.49 -0.03 -0.64
N ARG A 146 12.89 -0.50 0.46
CA ARG A 146 13.52 -0.41 1.79
C ARG A 146 14.76 -1.29 1.91
N PHE A 147 14.74 -2.49 1.33
CA PHE A 147 15.89 -3.39 1.30
C PHE A 147 17.06 -2.76 0.55
N TYR A 148 16.80 -2.17 -0.63
CA TYR A 148 17.83 -1.44 -1.38
C TYR A 148 18.42 -0.29 -0.56
N VAL A 149 17.59 0.56 0.06
CA VAL A 149 18.09 1.66 0.91
C VAL A 149 18.91 1.13 2.09
N TYR A 150 18.51 0.01 2.70
CA TYR A 150 19.25 -0.60 3.80
C TYR A 150 20.60 -1.18 3.36
N VAL A 151 20.64 -1.87 2.21
CA VAL A 151 21.86 -2.43 1.62
C VAL A 151 22.80 -1.31 1.16
N GLU A 152 22.28 -0.33 0.43
CA GLU A 152 23.03 0.83 -0.05
C GLU A 152 23.57 1.64 1.13
N GLY A 153 22.71 1.98 2.10
CA GLY A 153 23.08 2.72 3.31
C GLY A 153 24.08 1.98 4.20
N GLY A 154 24.04 0.64 4.23
CA GLY A 154 25.04 -0.19 4.90
C GLY A 154 26.40 -0.16 4.19
N ASN A 155 26.41 -0.06 2.87
CA ASN A 155 27.63 0.09 2.08
C ASN A 155 28.23 1.49 2.23
N THR A 156 27.40 2.54 2.17
CA THR A 156 27.84 3.93 2.36
C THR A 156 28.31 4.17 3.80
N ALA A 157 27.65 3.59 4.81
CA ALA A 157 28.09 3.68 6.20
C ALA A 157 29.42 2.95 6.44
N LYS A 158 29.65 1.79 5.79
CA LYS A 158 30.95 1.10 5.83
C LYS A 158 32.06 1.89 5.13
N VAL A 159 31.76 2.52 3.99
CA VAL A 159 32.70 3.39 3.27
C VAL A 159 33.04 4.63 4.10
N GLN A 160 32.03 5.25 4.73
CA GLN A 160 32.22 6.43 5.56
C GLN A 160 32.95 6.13 6.88
N LEU A 161 32.71 4.96 7.50
CA LEU A 161 33.49 4.48 8.64
C LEU A 161 34.95 4.18 8.24
N GLY A 162 35.17 3.63 7.03
CA GLY A 162 36.50 3.44 6.47
C GLY A 162 37.23 4.76 6.16
N GLU A 163 36.51 5.78 5.68
CA GLU A 163 37.06 7.13 5.48
C GLU A 163 37.38 7.83 6.81
N GLU A 164 36.56 7.66 7.85
CA GLU A 164 36.85 8.20 9.19
C GLU A 164 38.04 7.52 9.87
N GLU A 165 38.24 6.21 9.67
CA GLU A 165 39.43 5.51 10.19
C GLU A 165 40.70 5.86 9.41
N VAL A 166 40.63 6.00 8.08
CA VAL A 166 41.77 6.45 7.25
C VAL A 166 42.10 7.93 7.48
N ALA A 167 41.11 8.78 7.74
CA ALA A 167 41.32 10.20 8.05
C ALA A 167 41.91 10.44 9.46
N LYS A 168 41.80 9.46 10.37
CA LYS A 168 42.43 9.53 11.71
C LYS A 168 43.92 9.16 11.72
N ASP A 169 44.39 8.46 10.70
CA ASP A 169 45.78 7.99 10.60
C ASP A 169 46.71 8.95 9.82
N TRP A 170 46.21 10.11 9.36
CA TRP A 170 47.03 11.06 8.60
C TRP A 170 47.69 12.11 9.50
N PRO A 171 49.03 12.14 9.62
CA PRO A 171 49.73 13.18 10.34
C PRO A 171 49.77 14.43 9.44
N TRP A 172 49.02 15.46 9.81
CA TRP A 172 49.08 16.77 9.14
C TRP A 172 50.49 17.38 9.29
N PRO A 173 51.19 17.73 8.20
CA PRO A 173 52.35 18.60 8.30
C PRO A 173 51.94 20.05 7.98
N PHE A 174 52.65 20.99 8.60
CA PHE A 174 52.66 22.45 8.39
C PHE A 174 51.40 23.27 8.75
N GLN A 175 51.36 23.71 10.02
CA GLN A 175 50.89 25.06 10.36
C GLN A 175 52.05 26.06 10.15
N VAL A 176 51.81 27.10 9.34
CA VAL A 176 52.51 28.39 9.38
C VAL A 176 51.49 29.51 9.24
#